data_AF-A0A953MYT5-F1
#
_entry.id   AF-A0A953MYT5-F1
#
_cell.length_a   1.000
_cell.length_b   1.000
_cell.length_c   1.000
_cell.angle_alpha   90.00
_cell.angle_beta   90.00
_cell.angle_gamma   90.00
#
_symmetry.space_group_name_H-M   'P 1'
#
loop_
_entity.id
_entity.type
_entity.pdbx_description
1 polymer ?
#
loop_
_entity_poly.entity_id
_entity_poly.type
_entity_poly.pdbx_seq_one_letter_code
_entity_poly.pdbx_strand_id
1 'polypeptide(L)'
;MEWHPISRAQLQVLIEEGLEHADDKVLAAWASVRVEPVKWQCSPFGDAGGGFWVVAVRDGTVTWYNDIEGGFNVCRWTVAGVIDEYGCAEQDFSAYLSSLVQKRQTDISQGLVPEELSRDGCIVKRQTTYWTLTDRDGRSWRVHFNGKAEMNFLSAAYGSLSINDQHVLLNHHNQPCSSLYFKGKSNNPEELLAALRSKVAELTDGWRRLEEYMEPTLRLADGYGLLMEGPNSLVLALREVLTSFGVTSTTLESRTGAKPLLRLLLLDHNYVVAEGFRFELLLSEAS
;
A
#
# COMPACT_ATOMS: atom_id res chain seq x y z
N MET A 1 -20.89 -0.03 45.58
CA MET A 1 -19.47 -0.23 45.91
C MET A 1 -18.76 1.09 45.64
N GLU A 2 -17.94 1.57 46.57
CA GLU A 2 -17.06 2.72 46.32
C GLU A 2 -15.89 2.25 45.46
N TRP A 3 -15.78 2.80 44.25
CA TRP A 3 -14.65 2.56 43.37
C TRP A 3 -13.38 3.17 43.96
N HIS A 4 -12.26 2.44 43.85
CA HIS A 4 -10.94 2.89 44.30
C HIS A 4 -9.94 2.70 43.15
N PRO A 5 -9.09 3.72 42.86
CA PRO A 5 -8.10 3.61 41.80
C PRO A 5 -7.11 2.47 42.05
N ILE A 6 -6.69 1.77 41.01
CA ILE A 6 -5.69 0.72 41.12
C ILE A 6 -4.33 1.33 41.51
N SER A 7 -3.64 0.70 42.44
CA SER A 7 -2.27 1.08 42.78
C SER A 7 -1.28 0.65 41.70
N ARG A 8 -0.14 1.33 41.62
CA ARG A 8 0.95 0.95 40.71
C ARG A 8 1.43 -0.49 40.95
N ALA A 9 1.46 -0.94 42.20
CA ALA A 9 1.87 -2.30 42.55
C ALA A 9 0.88 -3.35 42.02
N GLN A 10 -0.42 -3.09 42.11
CA GLN A 10 -1.45 -3.97 41.55
C GLN A 10 -1.41 -3.98 40.01
N LEU A 11 -1.19 -2.83 39.37
CA LEU A 11 -0.99 -2.76 37.92
C LEU A 11 0.22 -3.60 37.47
N GLN A 12 1.32 -3.53 38.24
CA GLN A 12 2.53 -4.29 37.95
C GLN A 12 2.26 -5.80 37.97
N VAL A 13 1.45 -6.29 38.91
CA VAL A 13 1.03 -7.70 38.96
C VAL A 13 0.28 -8.10 37.69
N LEU A 14 -0.67 -7.29 37.23
CA LEU A 14 -1.42 -7.56 35.98
C LEU A 14 -0.51 -7.63 34.75
N ILE A 15 0.51 -6.77 34.70
CA ILE A 15 1.50 -6.76 33.62
C ILE A 15 2.36 -8.04 33.69
N GLU A 16 2.82 -8.42 34.88
CA GLU A 16 3.65 -9.62 35.09
C GLU A 16 2.88 -10.90 34.75
N GLU A 17 1.62 -11.02 35.18
CA GLU A 17 0.74 -12.14 34.84
C GLU A 17 0.55 -12.27 33.32
N GLY A 18 0.32 -11.16 32.61
CA GLY A 18 0.20 -11.21 31.15
C GLY A 18 1.50 -11.54 30.41
N LEU A 19 2.67 -11.32 31.04
CA LEU A 19 3.98 -11.64 30.45
C LEU A 19 4.46 -13.06 30.76
N GLU A 20 3.88 -13.75 31.76
CA GLU A 20 4.35 -15.07 32.22
C GLU A 20 4.39 -16.13 31.11
N HIS A 21 3.51 -16.01 30.11
CA HIS A 21 3.42 -16.94 28.98
C HIS A 21 3.77 -16.29 27.63
N ALA A 22 4.32 -15.08 27.65
CA ALA A 22 4.71 -14.38 26.43
C ALA A 22 5.97 -15.03 25.80
N ASP A 23 5.93 -15.28 24.49
CA ASP A 23 7.10 -15.74 23.74
C ASP A 23 8.10 -14.60 23.48
N ASP A 24 9.30 -14.94 23.00
CA ASP A 24 10.37 -13.97 22.72
C ASP A 24 9.95 -12.85 21.77
N LYS A 25 9.03 -13.11 20.83
CA LYS A 25 8.57 -12.12 19.86
C LYS A 25 7.63 -11.12 20.54
N VAL A 26 6.72 -11.60 21.38
CA VAL A 26 5.83 -10.77 22.19
C VAL A 26 6.65 -9.91 23.16
N LEU A 27 7.64 -10.50 23.84
CA LEU A 27 8.52 -9.77 24.75
C LEU A 27 9.32 -8.67 24.04
N ALA A 28 9.86 -8.96 22.85
CA ALA A 28 10.56 -7.96 22.04
C ALA A 28 9.63 -6.84 21.54
N ALA A 29 8.39 -7.16 21.17
CA ALA A 29 7.38 -6.16 20.77
C ALA A 29 7.00 -5.27 21.95
N TRP A 30 6.73 -5.85 23.11
CA TRP A 30 6.43 -5.12 24.35
C TRP A 30 7.57 -4.19 24.77
N ALA A 31 8.81 -4.69 24.76
CA ALA A 31 9.98 -3.90 25.12
C ALA A 31 10.15 -2.63 24.26
N SER A 32 9.65 -2.63 23.02
CA SER A 32 9.75 -1.49 22.10
C SER A 32 8.68 -0.41 22.32
N VAL A 33 7.60 -0.71 23.04
CA VAL A 33 6.44 0.19 23.19
C VAL A 33 6.17 0.60 24.64
N ARG A 34 6.67 -0.18 25.60
CA ARG A 34 6.42 0.04 27.02
C ARG A 34 7.00 1.36 27.48
N VAL A 35 6.28 2.01 28.38
CA VAL A 35 6.78 3.16 29.14
C VAL A 35 6.71 2.84 30.62
N GLU A 36 7.45 3.60 31.42
CA GLU A 36 7.29 3.55 32.86
C GLU A 36 5.85 3.96 33.23
N PRO A 37 5.10 3.16 34.02
CA PRO A 37 3.71 3.46 34.31
C PRO A 37 3.53 4.88 34.86
N VAL A 38 2.70 5.66 34.18
CA VAL A 38 2.45 7.07 34.49
C VAL A 38 0.96 7.38 34.35
N LYS A 39 0.42 8.28 35.18
CA LYS A 39 -0.99 8.66 35.09
C LYS A 39 -1.23 9.74 34.04
N TRP A 40 -2.21 9.50 33.18
CA TRP A 40 -2.72 10.48 32.22
C TRP A 40 -4.19 10.81 32.54
N GLN A 41 -4.57 12.06 32.32
CA GLN A 41 -5.92 12.55 32.61
C GLN A 41 -6.90 12.14 31.51
N CYS A 42 -8.13 11.78 31.89
CA CYS A 42 -9.20 11.39 30.97
C CYS A 42 -10.53 12.07 31.37
N SER A 43 -10.50 13.39 31.57
CA SER A 43 -11.62 14.10 32.18
C SER A 43 -12.94 13.94 31.39
N PRO A 44 -14.08 13.77 32.07
CA PRO A 44 -14.24 13.82 33.53
C PRO A 44 -13.94 12.50 34.26
N PHE A 45 -13.52 11.46 33.53
CA PHE A 45 -13.29 10.12 34.06
C PHE A 45 -11.89 9.99 34.67
N GLY A 46 -11.79 9.34 35.82
CA GLY A 46 -10.51 9.13 36.51
C GLY A 46 -9.97 10.36 37.25
N ASP A 47 -10.61 11.53 37.16
CA ASP A 47 -10.18 12.76 37.87
C ASP A 47 -10.00 12.53 39.37
N ALA A 48 -10.93 11.80 40.00
CA ALA A 48 -10.87 11.43 41.42
C ALA A 48 -9.67 10.54 41.78
N GLY A 49 -9.14 9.79 40.81
CA GLY A 49 -7.93 9.00 40.94
C GLY A 49 -6.66 9.71 40.44
N GLY A 50 -6.75 10.94 39.93
CA GLY A 50 -5.64 11.62 39.26
C GLY A 50 -5.30 11.05 37.87
N GLY A 51 -6.27 10.42 37.21
CA GLY A 51 -6.15 9.80 35.90
C GLY A 51 -5.94 8.29 35.92
N PHE A 52 -5.82 7.72 34.72
CA PHE A 52 -5.59 6.29 34.48
C PHE A 52 -4.12 5.99 34.19
N TRP A 53 -3.69 4.77 34.49
CA TRP A 53 -2.31 4.36 34.26
C TRP A 53 -2.06 4.05 32.79
N VAL A 54 -1.12 4.78 32.18
CA VAL A 54 -0.56 4.49 30.87
C VAL A 54 0.64 3.56 31.01
N VAL A 55 0.69 2.52 30.18
CA VAL A 55 1.75 1.50 30.20
C VAL A 55 2.52 1.39 28.89
N ALA A 56 1.99 1.92 27.78
CA ALA A 56 2.70 1.97 26.50
C ALA A 56 2.26 3.13 25.63
N VAL A 57 3.19 3.61 24.79
CA VAL A 57 2.96 4.68 23.81
C VAL A 57 3.65 4.27 22.50
N ARG A 58 2.91 4.29 21.39
CA ARG A 58 3.45 3.94 20.06
C ARG A 58 2.63 4.60 18.94
N ASP A 59 3.29 5.13 17.91
CA ASP A 59 2.66 5.56 16.65
C ASP A 59 1.37 6.40 16.81
N GLY A 60 1.37 7.35 17.75
CA GLY A 60 0.22 8.23 18.03
C GLY A 60 -0.93 7.56 18.81
N THR A 61 -0.71 6.37 19.36
CA THR A 61 -1.63 5.69 20.29
C THR A 61 -1.00 5.49 21.66
N VAL A 62 -1.88 5.38 22.65
CA VAL A 62 -1.55 5.15 24.06
C VAL A 62 -2.34 3.95 24.56
N THR A 63 -1.68 3.08 25.31
CA THR A 63 -2.30 1.96 26.02
C THR A 63 -2.39 2.28 27.50
N TRP A 64 -3.59 2.20 28.05
CA TRP A 64 -3.89 2.58 29.42
C TRP A 64 -4.82 1.57 30.09
N TYR A 65 -4.74 1.46 31.41
CA TYR A 65 -5.60 0.58 32.20
C TYR A 65 -6.78 1.38 32.77
N ASN A 66 -8.00 0.98 32.39
CA ASN A 66 -9.24 1.49 32.95
C ASN A 66 -9.55 0.71 34.23
N ASP A 67 -9.30 1.32 35.39
CA ASP A 67 -9.58 0.73 36.70
C ASP A 67 -11.03 0.92 37.17
N ILE A 68 -11.87 1.63 36.41
CA ILE A 68 -13.33 1.71 36.65
C ILE A 68 -14.02 0.47 36.08
N GLU A 69 -13.70 0.11 34.85
CA GLU A 69 -14.33 -1.03 34.14
C GLU A 69 -13.48 -2.30 34.18
N GLY A 70 -12.18 -2.18 34.45
CA GLY A 70 -11.26 -3.30 34.49
C GLY A 70 -10.82 -3.71 33.09
N GLY A 71 -9.62 -3.28 32.67
CA GLY A 71 -9.02 -3.73 31.42
C GLY A 71 -8.12 -2.68 30.76
N PHE A 72 -7.34 -3.14 29.80
CA PHE A 72 -6.48 -2.31 28.96
C PHE A 72 -7.26 -1.76 27.77
N ASN A 73 -7.07 -0.47 27.51
CA ASN A 73 -7.67 0.25 26.41
C ASN A 73 -6.58 0.87 25.55
N VAL A 74 -6.86 1.03 24.26
CA VAL A 74 -5.98 1.70 23.31
C VAL A 74 -6.75 2.81 22.62
N CYS A 75 -6.26 4.03 22.69
CA CYS A 75 -6.82 5.16 21.97
C CYS A 75 -5.72 5.97 21.29
N ARG A 76 -6.11 6.88 20.39
CA ARG A 76 -5.20 7.91 19.89
C ARG A 76 -4.94 8.93 20.98
N TRP A 77 -3.78 9.58 20.92
CA TRP A 77 -3.48 10.74 21.76
C TRP A 77 -2.91 11.87 20.91
N THR A 78 -3.25 13.09 21.30
CA THR A 78 -2.79 14.32 20.67
C THR A 78 -1.86 15.12 21.58
N VAL A 79 -2.09 15.06 22.89
CA VAL A 79 -1.30 15.77 23.91
C VAL A 79 -0.81 14.77 24.96
N ALA A 80 0.50 14.79 25.24
CA ALA A 80 1.07 13.93 26.27
C ALA A 80 0.47 14.25 27.65
N GLY A 81 0.06 13.21 28.37
CA GLY A 81 -0.62 13.35 29.66
C GLY A 81 -2.14 13.39 29.58
N VAL A 82 -2.72 13.31 28.37
CA VAL A 82 -4.17 13.30 28.14
C VAL A 82 -4.59 12.07 27.34
N ILE A 83 -5.61 11.38 27.82
CA ILE A 83 -6.33 10.30 27.13
C ILE A 83 -7.53 10.95 26.45
N ASP A 84 -7.50 11.00 25.12
CA ASP A 84 -8.48 11.74 24.32
C ASP A 84 -9.85 11.04 24.22
N GLU A 85 -9.88 9.72 24.41
CA GLU A 85 -11.08 8.90 24.25
C GLU A 85 -11.18 7.85 25.37
N TYR A 86 -12.28 7.91 26.11
CA TYR A 86 -12.61 6.91 27.11
C TYR A 86 -12.97 5.58 26.43
N GLY A 87 -12.49 4.46 26.97
CA GLY A 87 -12.65 3.13 26.38
C GLY A 87 -13.17 2.10 27.38
N CYS A 88 -13.95 1.16 26.85
CA CYS A 88 -14.58 0.06 27.58
C CYS A 88 -14.25 -1.32 26.99
N ALA A 89 -13.04 -1.49 26.46
CA ALA A 89 -12.65 -2.71 25.76
C ALA A 89 -12.57 -3.94 26.68
N GLU A 90 -12.50 -3.76 28.01
CA GLU A 90 -12.35 -4.82 29.04
C GLU A 90 -11.26 -5.85 28.68
N GLN A 91 -10.24 -5.42 27.94
CA GLN A 91 -9.23 -6.32 27.39
C GLN A 91 -8.20 -6.67 28.48
N ASP A 92 -7.87 -7.95 28.65
CA ASP A 92 -6.76 -8.33 29.52
C ASP A 92 -5.38 -8.01 28.87
N PHE A 93 -4.32 -8.04 29.68
CA PHE A 93 -3.00 -7.65 29.19
C PHE A 93 -2.45 -8.63 28.14
N SER A 94 -2.76 -9.92 28.24
CA SER A 94 -2.30 -10.95 27.30
C SER A 94 -2.91 -10.77 25.91
N ALA A 95 -4.20 -10.44 25.85
CA ALA A 95 -4.89 -10.08 24.63
C ALA A 95 -4.29 -8.80 24.01
N TYR A 96 -3.93 -7.80 24.83
CA TYR A 96 -3.24 -6.61 24.35
C TYR A 96 -1.88 -6.95 23.73
N LEU A 97 -1.07 -7.75 24.42
CA LEU A 97 0.23 -8.20 23.95
C LEU A 97 0.14 -8.95 22.61
N SER A 98 -0.85 -9.83 22.46
CA SER A 98 -1.12 -10.54 21.21
C SER A 98 -1.41 -9.57 20.04
N SER A 99 -2.14 -8.49 20.32
CA SER A 99 -2.44 -7.45 19.32
C SER A 99 -1.19 -6.69 18.85
N LEU A 100 -0.16 -6.55 19.69
CA LEU A 100 1.10 -5.88 19.32
C LEU A 100 1.86 -6.65 18.25
N VAL A 101 1.90 -7.98 18.36
CA VAL A 101 2.56 -8.84 17.37
C VAL A 101 1.76 -8.89 16.07
N GLN A 102 0.44 -8.98 16.15
CA GLN A 102 -0.43 -8.97 14.98
C GLN A 102 -0.32 -7.64 14.20
N LYS A 103 -0.29 -6.50 14.91
CA LYS A 103 -0.02 -5.17 14.31
C LYS A 103 1.38 -5.09 13.72
N ARG A 104 2.41 -5.63 14.40
CA ARG A 104 3.77 -5.65 13.85
C ARG A 104 3.88 -6.50 12.59
N GLN A 105 3.21 -7.64 12.51
CA GLN A 105 3.17 -8.45 11.28
C GLN A 105 2.40 -7.76 10.14
N THR A 106 1.36 -6.99 10.46
CA THR A 106 0.64 -6.16 9.47
C THR A 106 1.38 -4.88 9.07
N ASP A 107 2.25 -4.35 9.94
CA ASP A 107 3.13 -3.21 9.65
C ASP A 107 4.38 -3.62 8.86
N ILE A 108 4.95 -4.81 9.15
CA ILE A 108 6.06 -5.38 8.37
C ILE A 108 5.66 -5.61 6.90
N SER A 109 4.37 -5.82 6.62
CA SER A 109 3.83 -6.04 5.28
C SER A 109 3.27 -4.80 4.58
N GLN A 110 3.44 -3.59 5.14
CA GLN A 110 3.20 -2.36 4.38
C GLN A 110 4.36 -2.10 3.43
N GLY A 111 4.19 -2.51 2.18
CA GLY A 111 5.08 -2.12 1.09
C GLY A 111 6.36 -2.95 0.92
N LEU A 112 6.60 -3.96 1.77
CA LEU A 112 7.63 -4.98 1.57
C LEU A 112 6.98 -6.33 1.27
N VAL A 113 7.57 -7.03 0.32
CA VAL A 113 7.17 -8.39 -0.05
C VAL A 113 7.67 -9.37 1.03
N PRO A 114 6.82 -10.22 1.61
CA PRO A 114 7.27 -11.32 2.47
C PRO A 114 8.28 -12.21 1.74
N GLU A 115 9.36 -12.61 2.41
CA GLU A 115 10.44 -13.40 1.79
C GLU A 115 9.91 -14.69 1.17
N GLU A 116 8.90 -15.28 1.79
CA GLU A 116 8.19 -16.48 1.33
C GLU A 116 7.58 -16.32 -0.06
N LEU A 117 7.06 -15.14 -0.37
CA LEU A 117 6.40 -14.82 -1.63
C LEU A 117 7.36 -14.29 -2.69
N SER A 118 8.59 -13.93 -2.31
CA SER A 118 9.57 -13.36 -3.24
C SER A 118 10.02 -14.32 -4.34
N ARG A 119 9.78 -15.62 -4.15
CA ARG A 119 10.17 -16.72 -5.05
C ARG A 119 8.98 -17.27 -5.83
N ASP A 120 9.13 -18.45 -6.39
CA ASP A 120 8.11 -19.13 -7.16
C ASP A 120 6.85 -19.44 -6.32
N GLY A 121 5.69 -19.24 -6.93
CA GLY A 121 4.40 -19.45 -6.30
C GLY A 121 3.25 -19.48 -7.31
N CYS A 122 2.02 -19.48 -6.80
CA CYS A 122 0.83 -19.54 -7.64
C CYS A 122 -0.26 -18.57 -7.19
N ILE A 123 -0.90 -17.88 -8.13
CA ILE A 123 -2.11 -17.09 -7.91
C ILE A 123 -3.31 -18.04 -7.90
N VAL A 124 -3.86 -18.30 -6.73
CA VAL A 124 -4.98 -19.24 -6.56
C VAL A 124 -6.36 -18.58 -6.64
N LYS A 125 -6.45 -17.29 -6.30
CA LYS A 125 -7.72 -16.53 -6.39
C LYS A 125 -7.45 -15.10 -6.81
N ARG A 126 -8.34 -14.55 -7.64
CA ARG A 126 -8.29 -13.16 -8.08
C ARG A 126 -9.61 -12.46 -7.78
N GLN A 127 -9.51 -11.27 -7.20
CA GLN A 127 -10.59 -10.31 -7.01
C GLN A 127 -10.08 -8.91 -7.38
N THR A 128 -10.99 -7.94 -7.44
CA THR A 128 -10.67 -6.56 -7.82
C THR A 128 -9.90 -5.80 -6.74
N THR A 129 -9.99 -6.23 -5.47
CA THR A 129 -9.37 -5.57 -4.31
C THR A 129 -8.30 -6.42 -3.63
N TYR A 130 -8.22 -7.71 -3.96
CA TYR A 130 -7.18 -8.59 -3.44
C TYR A 130 -6.95 -9.81 -4.35
N TRP A 131 -5.75 -10.36 -4.31
CA TRP A 131 -5.45 -11.71 -4.82
C TRP A 131 -5.07 -12.64 -3.66
N THR A 132 -5.28 -13.93 -3.85
CA THR A 132 -4.74 -14.97 -2.97
C THR A 132 -3.65 -15.71 -3.72
N LEU A 133 -2.49 -15.83 -3.08
CA LEU A 133 -1.30 -16.49 -3.57
C LEU A 133 -0.99 -17.69 -2.68
N THR A 134 -0.33 -18.70 -3.23
CA THR A 134 0.36 -19.72 -2.44
C THR A 134 1.86 -19.61 -2.68
N ASP A 135 2.63 -19.71 -1.60
CA ASP A 135 4.08 -19.86 -1.69
C ASP A 135 4.47 -21.31 -2.01
N ARG A 136 5.78 -21.56 -2.12
CA ARG A 136 6.34 -22.88 -2.42
C ARG A 136 6.09 -23.92 -1.32
N ASP A 137 5.90 -23.47 -0.08
CA ASP A 137 5.61 -24.33 1.07
C ASP A 137 4.09 -24.61 1.20
N GLY A 138 3.28 -24.09 0.27
CA GLY A 138 1.83 -24.26 0.25
C GLY A 138 1.07 -23.33 1.19
N ARG A 139 1.75 -22.36 1.82
CA ARG A 139 1.08 -21.38 2.69
C ARG A 139 0.29 -20.41 1.82
N SER A 140 -0.92 -20.08 2.26
CA SER A 140 -1.80 -19.17 1.55
C SER A 140 -1.64 -17.75 2.05
N TRP A 141 -1.50 -16.80 1.14
CA TRP A 141 -1.34 -15.37 1.43
C TRP A 141 -2.41 -14.59 0.69
N ARG A 142 -3.00 -13.60 1.35
CA ARG A 142 -3.86 -12.60 0.72
C ARG A 142 -3.09 -11.30 0.52
N VAL A 143 -3.02 -10.85 -0.72
CA VAL A 143 -2.43 -9.57 -1.10
C VAL A 143 -3.55 -8.60 -1.39
N HIS A 144 -3.71 -7.59 -0.53
CA HIS A 144 -4.69 -6.52 -0.68
C HIS A 144 -4.10 -5.37 -1.48
N PHE A 145 -4.92 -4.73 -2.31
CA PHE A 145 -4.56 -3.57 -3.10
C PHE A 145 -5.41 -2.37 -2.65
N ASN A 146 -4.77 -1.25 -2.31
CA ASN A 146 -5.44 0.01 -2.04
C ASN A 146 -5.29 0.96 -3.23
N GLY A 147 -6.37 1.66 -3.64
CA GLY A 147 -6.31 2.61 -4.76
C GLY A 147 -5.87 1.97 -6.09
N LYS A 148 -6.36 0.76 -6.40
CA LYS A 148 -5.98 0.02 -7.63
C LYS A 148 -6.37 0.79 -8.90
N ALA A 149 -5.39 1.23 -9.67
CA ALA A 149 -5.59 1.80 -11.00
C ALA A 149 -5.72 0.71 -12.07
N GLU A 150 -4.82 -0.25 -12.10
CA GLU A 150 -4.69 -1.21 -13.20
C GLU A 150 -4.35 -2.61 -12.69
N MET A 151 -4.74 -3.65 -13.42
CA MET A 151 -4.24 -5.01 -13.22
C MET A 151 -4.18 -5.78 -14.53
N ASN A 152 -3.22 -6.69 -14.62
CA ASN A 152 -3.07 -7.63 -15.72
C ASN A 152 -2.79 -9.03 -15.18
N PHE A 153 -3.39 -10.03 -15.82
CA PHE A 153 -3.18 -11.44 -15.51
C PHE A 153 -2.94 -12.22 -16.79
N LEU A 154 -1.80 -12.90 -16.84
CA LEU A 154 -1.37 -13.77 -17.93
C LEU A 154 -1.33 -15.24 -17.49
N SER A 155 -0.79 -15.53 -16.31
CA SER A 155 -0.56 -16.89 -15.82
C SER A 155 -0.75 -16.97 -14.31
N ALA A 156 -1.25 -18.11 -13.82
CA ALA A 156 -1.37 -18.35 -12.38
C ALA A 156 0.00 -18.55 -11.72
N ALA A 157 0.90 -19.30 -12.35
CA ALA A 157 2.25 -19.51 -11.83
C ALA A 157 3.10 -18.25 -12.05
N TYR A 158 3.93 -17.92 -11.06
CA TYR A 158 4.95 -16.89 -11.13
C TYR A 158 6.26 -17.43 -10.52
N GLY A 159 7.40 -16.97 -11.02
CA GLY A 159 8.73 -17.31 -10.52
C GLY A 159 9.29 -16.27 -9.55
N SER A 160 8.78 -15.04 -9.59
CA SER A 160 9.21 -13.94 -8.73
C SER A 160 8.06 -13.00 -8.39
N LEU A 161 8.11 -12.36 -7.22
CA LEU A 161 7.19 -11.30 -6.82
C LEU A 161 7.97 -10.12 -6.25
N SER A 162 7.69 -8.91 -6.75
CA SER A 162 8.31 -7.68 -6.27
C SER A 162 7.32 -6.52 -6.21
N ILE A 163 7.60 -5.54 -5.34
CA ILE A 163 6.96 -4.23 -5.37
C ILE A 163 7.99 -3.22 -5.87
N ASN A 164 7.62 -2.45 -6.90
CA ASN A 164 8.49 -1.48 -7.54
C ASN A 164 7.86 -0.08 -7.50
N ASP A 165 8.69 0.92 -7.21
CA ASP A 165 8.32 2.34 -7.27
C ASP A 165 8.81 3.00 -8.58
N GLN A 166 9.65 2.28 -9.32
CA GLN A 166 10.16 2.67 -10.63
C GLN A 166 10.00 1.49 -11.59
N HIS A 167 9.16 1.65 -12.60
CA HIS A 167 8.97 0.70 -13.68
C HIS A 167 8.31 1.41 -14.87
N VAL A 168 8.56 0.96 -16.10
CA VAL A 168 7.99 1.57 -17.31
C VAL A 168 6.45 1.60 -17.30
N LEU A 169 5.81 0.57 -16.72
CA LEU A 169 4.36 0.52 -16.51
C LEU A 169 3.82 1.68 -15.65
N LEU A 170 4.61 2.14 -14.67
CA LEU A 170 4.22 3.23 -13.77
C LEU A 170 4.29 4.59 -14.45
N ASN A 171 5.04 4.75 -15.55
CA ASN A 171 5.14 6.02 -16.25
C ASN A 171 3.77 6.52 -16.70
N HIS A 172 2.87 5.62 -17.14
CA HIS A 172 1.51 5.96 -17.53
C HIS A 172 0.70 6.62 -16.41
N HIS A 173 0.97 6.26 -15.15
CA HIS A 173 0.18 6.68 -14.00
C HIS A 173 0.84 7.83 -13.22
N ASN A 174 2.16 7.80 -13.10
CA ASN A 174 2.91 8.69 -12.21
C ASN A 174 3.52 9.90 -12.93
N GLN A 175 3.68 9.86 -14.26
CA GLN A 175 4.16 11.02 -15.00
C GLN A 175 3.01 11.96 -15.37
N PRO A 176 3.28 13.26 -15.51
CA PRO A 176 2.33 14.16 -16.16
C PRO A 176 1.99 13.66 -17.56
N CYS A 177 0.72 13.81 -17.94
CA CYS A 177 0.26 13.50 -19.28
C CYS A 177 0.27 14.74 -20.17
N SER A 178 0.50 14.52 -21.46
CA SER A 178 0.33 15.51 -22.50
C SER A 178 -0.42 14.92 -23.68
N SER A 179 -1.09 15.80 -24.42
CA SER A 179 -1.72 15.48 -25.70
C SER A 179 -0.74 15.83 -26.83
N LEU A 180 -0.54 14.90 -27.76
CA LEU A 180 0.34 15.07 -28.93
C LEU A 180 -0.52 15.31 -30.17
N TYR A 181 -0.42 16.50 -30.74
CA TYR A 181 -1.05 16.84 -32.01
C TYR A 181 -0.03 16.78 -33.15
N PHE A 182 -0.50 16.45 -34.35
CA PHE A 182 0.32 16.49 -35.55
C PHE A 182 -0.36 17.25 -36.69
N LYS A 183 0.46 17.74 -37.62
CA LYS A 183 0.04 18.40 -38.85
C LYS A 183 1.07 18.12 -39.95
N GLY A 184 0.57 17.75 -41.13
CA GLY A 184 1.36 17.31 -42.27
C GLY A 184 1.03 15.88 -42.67
N LYS A 185 1.12 15.58 -43.96
CA LYS A 185 0.98 14.21 -44.48
C LYS A 185 2.36 13.59 -44.60
N SER A 186 2.55 12.43 -43.99
CA SER A 186 3.71 11.59 -44.28
C SER A 186 3.57 11.04 -45.70
N ASN A 187 4.68 10.98 -46.44
CA ASN A 187 4.70 10.32 -47.75
C ASN A 187 4.46 8.80 -47.63
N ASN A 188 4.79 8.22 -46.45
CA ASN A 188 4.61 6.80 -46.14
C ASN A 188 3.90 6.65 -44.77
N PRO A 189 2.56 6.72 -44.70
CA PRO A 189 1.81 6.62 -43.43
C PRO A 189 1.99 5.28 -42.70
N GLU A 190 2.11 4.17 -43.43
CA GLU A 190 2.31 2.83 -42.86
C GLU A 190 3.69 2.70 -42.19
N GLU A 191 4.72 3.23 -42.82
CA GLU A 191 6.08 3.22 -42.28
C GLU A 191 6.19 4.11 -41.04
N LEU A 192 5.53 5.28 -41.06
CA LEU A 192 5.41 6.14 -39.88
C LEU A 192 4.71 5.40 -38.73
N LEU A 193 3.58 4.74 -39.00
CA LEU A 193 2.86 3.98 -37.97
C LEU A 193 3.72 2.85 -37.40
N ALA A 194 4.44 2.12 -38.24
CA ALA A 194 5.37 1.08 -37.80
C ALA A 194 6.51 1.65 -36.94
N ALA A 195 7.08 2.80 -37.32
CA ALA A 195 8.12 3.48 -36.54
C ALA A 195 7.60 3.95 -35.17
N LEU A 196 6.38 4.50 -35.12
CA LEU A 196 5.73 4.89 -33.86
C LEU A 196 5.52 3.66 -32.96
N ARG A 197 5.00 2.55 -33.49
CA ARG A 197 4.81 1.29 -32.75
C ARG A 197 6.13 0.76 -32.20
N SER A 198 7.15 0.72 -33.04
CA SER A 198 8.49 0.27 -32.65
C SER A 198 9.04 1.14 -31.53
N LYS A 199 8.84 2.46 -31.59
CA LYS A 199 9.35 3.38 -30.57
C LYS A 199 8.63 3.22 -29.23
N VAL A 200 7.31 3.02 -29.23
CA VAL A 200 6.56 2.71 -28.00
C VAL A 200 7.02 1.40 -27.39
N ALA A 201 7.19 0.34 -28.20
CA ALA A 201 7.67 -0.94 -27.73
C ALA A 201 9.07 -0.86 -27.13
N GLU A 202 9.99 -0.12 -27.76
CA GLU A 202 11.35 0.13 -27.24
C GLU A 202 11.32 0.85 -25.88
N LEU A 203 10.55 1.94 -25.77
CA LEU A 203 10.52 2.77 -24.55
C LEU A 203 9.82 2.09 -23.37
N THR A 204 8.95 1.13 -23.66
CA THR A 204 8.14 0.44 -22.65
C THR A 204 8.56 -1.00 -22.49
N ASP A 205 9.67 -1.44 -23.07
CA ASP A 205 10.14 -2.83 -23.05
C ASP A 205 9.03 -3.84 -23.42
N GLY A 206 8.21 -3.47 -24.40
CA GLY A 206 7.06 -4.25 -24.88
C GLY A 206 5.84 -4.29 -23.95
N TRP A 207 5.88 -3.64 -22.78
CA TRP A 207 4.78 -3.64 -21.81
C TRP A 207 3.54 -2.86 -22.26
N ARG A 208 3.69 -1.93 -23.20
CA ARG A 208 2.61 -1.09 -23.73
C ARG A 208 2.59 -1.12 -25.24
N ARG A 209 1.40 -0.94 -25.80
CA ARG A 209 1.16 -0.82 -27.24
C ARG A 209 0.82 0.62 -27.58
N LEU A 210 1.17 1.04 -28.79
CA LEU A 210 0.84 2.38 -29.28
C LEU A 210 -0.68 2.62 -29.28
N GLU A 211 -1.45 1.58 -29.61
CA GLU A 211 -2.91 1.60 -29.67
C GLU A 211 -3.58 1.90 -28.32
N GLU A 212 -2.88 1.70 -27.19
CA GLU A 212 -3.39 2.04 -25.87
C GLU A 212 -3.42 3.57 -25.63
N TYR A 213 -2.65 4.32 -26.41
CA TYR A 213 -2.51 5.77 -26.29
C TYR A 213 -3.14 6.54 -27.45
N MET A 214 -3.22 5.91 -28.63
CA MET A 214 -3.70 6.58 -29.84
C MET A 214 -5.17 6.95 -29.76
N GLU A 215 -5.49 8.11 -30.34
CA GLU A 215 -6.88 8.52 -30.57
C GLU A 215 -7.57 7.49 -31.49
N PRO A 216 -8.59 6.75 -31.03
CA PRO A 216 -9.14 5.60 -31.76
C PRO A 216 -9.73 5.96 -33.13
N THR A 217 -10.19 7.19 -33.29
CA THR A 217 -10.80 7.68 -34.52
C THR A 217 -9.79 8.22 -35.53
N LEU A 218 -8.51 8.28 -35.17
CA LEU A 218 -7.49 8.92 -35.97
C LEU A 218 -7.16 8.15 -37.25
N ARG A 219 -7.00 8.91 -38.34
CA ARG A 219 -6.39 8.42 -39.58
C ARG A 219 -5.18 9.28 -39.92
N LEU A 220 -3.98 8.70 -39.89
CA LEU A 220 -2.74 9.40 -40.25
C LEU A 220 -2.77 10.00 -41.67
N ALA A 221 -3.52 9.37 -42.58
CA ALA A 221 -3.71 9.83 -43.96
C ALA A 221 -4.41 11.20 -44.07
N ASP A 222 -5.21 11.58 -43.07
CA ASP A 222 -5.90 12.88 -43.04
C ASP A 222 -4.89 14.02 -42.85
N GLY A 223 -3.72 13.72 -42.27
CA GLY A 223 -2.58 14.62 -42.19
C GLY A 223 -2.68 15.66 -41.07
N TYR A 224 -3.61 15.50 -40.14
CA TYR A 224 -3.68 16.30 -38.93
C TYR A 224 -4.54 15.61 -37.86
N GLY A 225 -4.38 16.02 -36.61
CA GLY A 225 -5.27 15.60 -35.52
C GLY A 225 -4.55 15.41 -34.20
N LEU A 226 -5.32 14.99 -33.19
CA LEU A 226 -4.78 14.44 -31.96
C LEU A 226 -4.23 13.05 -32.29
N LEU A 227 -2.93 12.84 -32.10
CA LEU A 227 -2.30 11.54 -32.28
C LEU A 227 -2.59 10.64 -31.08
N MET A 228 -2.29 11.14 -29.88
CA MET A 228 -2.38 10.39 -28.64
C MET A 228 -2.41 11.29 -27.41
N GLU A 229 -2.83 10.72 -26.30
CA GLU A 229 -2.58 11.25 -24.96
C GLU A 229 -1.77 10.24 -24.15
N GLY A 230 -0.75 10.71 -23.44
CA GLY A 230 0.11 9.80 -22.70
C GLY A 230 1.18 10.50 -21.87
N PRO A 231 2.03 9.72 -21.19
CA PRO A 231 3.07 10.27 -20.34
C PRO A 231 4.06 11.11 -21.15
N ASN A 232 4.49 12.23 -20.57
CA ASN A 232 5.34 13.22 -21.24
C ASN A 232 6.57 12.63 -21.92
N SER A 233 7.24 11.67 -21.27
CA SER A 233 8.41 10.99 -21.84
C SER A 233 8.10 10.30 -23.18
N LEU A 234 6.95 9.63 -23.26
CA LEU A 234 6.50 8.94 -24.48
C LEU A 234 6.10 9.95 -25.56
N VAL A 235 5.36 11.00 -25.17
CA VAL A 235 4.94 12.06 -26.10
C VAL A 235 6.15 12.73 -26.74
N LEU A 236 7.16 13.12 -25.94
CA LEU A 236 8.38 13.75 -26.46
C LEU A 236 9.12 12.84 -27.44
N ALA A 237 9.28 11.56 -27.13
CA ALA A 237 9.97 10.63 -28.01
C ALA A 237 9.22 10.43 -29.35
N LEU A 238 7.89 10.39 -29.34
CA LEU A 238 7.12 10.22 -30.58
C LEU A 238 7.09 11.49 -31.44
N ARG A 239 7.32 12.67 -30.87
CA ARG A 239 7.54 13.90 -31.66
C ARG A 239 8.79 13.82 -32.52
N GLU A 240 9.86 13.22 -31.99
CA GLU A 240 11.10 13.04 -32.73
C GLU A 240 10.87 12.12 -33.93
N VAL A 241 10.09 11.05 -33.74
CA VAL A 241 9.66 10.16 -34.84
C VAL A 241 8.82 10.92 -35.85
N LEU A 242 7.82 11.70 -35.45
CA LEU A 242 7.03 12.50 -36.41
C LEU A 242 7.92 13.45 -37.21
N THR A 243 8.89 14.09 -36.55
CA THR A 243 9.81 15.04 -37.17
C THR A 243 10.72 14.36 -38.20
N SER A 244 11.21 13.15 -37.94
CA SER A 244 12.04 12.40 -38.90
C SER A 244 11.29 11.99 -40.16
N PHE A 245 9.95 11.90 -40.08
CA PHE A 245 9.05 11.68 -41.23
C PHE A 245 8.52 12.98 -41.85
N GLY A 246 9.04 14.15 -41.46
CA GLY A 246 8.64 15.44 -42.01
C GLY A 246 7.24 15.91 -41.55
N VAL A 247 6.73 15.35 -40.46
CA VAL A 247 5.44 15.73 -39.88
C VAL A 247 5.67 16.68 -38.70
N THR A 248 5.00 17.84 -38.74
CA THR A 248 5.07 18.82 -37.65
C THR A 248 4.22 18.35 -36.48
N SER A 249 4.69 18.56 -35.25
CA SER A 249 3.98 18.17 -34.03
C SER A 249 3.95 19.27 -32.96
N THR A 250 2.86 19.30 -32.20
CA THR A 250 2.64 20.22 -31.08
C THR A 250 2.22 19.42 -29.86
N THR A 251 2.70 19.81 -28.68
CA THR A 251 2.33 19.21 -27.40
C THR A 251 1.50 20.18 -26.59
N LEU A 252 0.45 19.67 -25.95
CA LEU A 252 -0.33 20.40 -24.97
C LEU A 252 -0.29 19.64 -23.65
N GLU A 253 0.16 20.30 -22.59
CA GLU A 253 0.19 19.70 -21.26
C GLU A 253 -1.22 19.54 -20.69
N SER A 254 -1.53 18.36 -20.17
CA SER A 254 -2.78 18.13 -19.45
C SER A 254 -2.67 18.72 -18.04
N ARG A 255 -3.59 19.60 -17.66
CA ARG A 255 -3.67 20.11 -16.28
C ARG A 255 -4.29 19.06 -15.38
N THR A 256 -3.47 18.16 -14.84
CA THR A 256 -3.88 17.26 -13.76
C THR A 256 -3.31 17.74 -12.43
N GLY A 257 -4.15 17.82 -11.39
CA GLY A 257 -3.71 18.08 -10.02
C GLY A 257 -2.79 16.99 -9.48
N ALA A 258 -2.19 17.22 -8.31
CA ALA A 258 -1.35 16.23 -7.66
C ALA A 258 -2.13 14.93 -7.42
N LYS A 259 -1.69 13.84 -8.05
CA LYS A 259 -2.21 12.48 -7.83
C LYS A 259 -1.30 11.75 -6.85
N PRO A 260 -1.83 10.83 -6.02
CA PRO A 260 -0.99 9.95 -5.23
C PRO A 260 -0.09 9.11 -6.15
N LEU A 261 1.18 8.93 -5.75
CA LEU A 261 2.11 8.08 -6.50
C LEU A 261 1.68 6.63 -6.37
N LEU A 262 1.54 5.96 -7.52
CA LEU A 262 1.21 4.54 -7.56
C LEU A 262 2.47 3.69 -7.56
N ARG A 263 2.31 2.47 -7.05
CA ARG A 263 3.32 1.42 -6.95
C ARG A 263 2.91 0.21 -7.81
N LEU A 264 3.89 -0.59 -8.19
CA LEU A 264 3.67 -1.78 -9.03
C LEU A 264 3.96 -3.04 -8.24
N LEU A 265 2.97 -3.91 -8.06
CA LEU A 265 3.18 -5.31 -7.70
C LEU A 265 3.39 -6.10 -8.99
N LEU A 266 4.56 -6.69 -9.17
CA LEU A 266 4.95 -7.44 -10.36
C LEU A 266 5.17 -8.92 -10.01
N LEU A 267 4.48 -9.81 -10.72
CA LEU A 267 4.64 -11.27 -10.63
C LEU A 267 4.92 -11.82 -12.04
N ASP A 268 6.18 -11.78 -12.44
CA ASP A 268 6.65 -11.95 -13.83
C ASP A 268 5.88 -11.04 -14.81
N HIS A 269 4.93 -11.57 -15.58
CA HIS A 269 4.09 -10.82 -16.52
C HIS A 269 2.69 -10.47 -15.98
N ASN A 270 2.35 -10.94 -14.79
CA ASN A 270 1.17 -10.47 -14.07
C ASN A 270 1.55 -9.21 -13.29
N TYR A 271 0.62 -8.27 -13.20
CA TYR A 271 0.88 -7.09 -12.38
C TYR A 271 -0.38 -6.44 -11.84
N VAL A 272 -0.19 -5.63 -10.80
CA VAL A 272 -1.19 -4.73 -10.25
C VAL A 272 -0.54 -3.37 -10.01
N VAL A 273 -1.19 -2.30 -10.46
CA VAL A 273 -0.80 -0.91 -10.17
C VAL A 273 -1.79 -0.34 -9.18
N ALA A 274 -1.29 0.11 -8.02
CA ALA A 274 -2.11 0.56 -6.90
C ALA A 274 -1.34 1.55 -6.01
N GLU A 275 -2.04 2.31 -5.16
CA GLU A 275 -1.40 3.22 -4.19
C GLU A 275 -0.62 2.45 -3.11
N GLY A 276 -1.09 1.25 -2.75
CA GLY A 276 -0.43 0.44 -1.73
C GLY A 276 -0.81 -1.04 -1.75
N PHE A 277 0.06 -1.83 -1.13
CA PHE A 277 -0.06 -3.29 -1.02
C PHE A 277 0.07 -3.70 0.44
N ARG A 278 -0.77 -4.66 0.86
CA ARG A 278 -0.69 -5.29 2.19
C ARG A 278 -0.79 -6.80 2.06
N PHE A 279 0.09 -7.51 2.74
CA PHE A 279 0.12 -8.97 2.75
C PHE A 279 -0.43 -9.51 4.08
N GLU A 280 -1.28 -10.51 3.99
CA GLU A 280 -1.92 -11.19 5.12
C GLU A 280 -1.74 -12.70 4.94
N LEU A 281 -1.08 -13.36 5.88
CA LEU A 281 -0.98 -14.83 5.91
C LEU A 281 -2.34 -15.40 6.32
N LEU A 282 -2.87 -16.33 5.53
CA LEU A 282 -4.09 -17.06 5.84
C LEU A 282 -3.70 -18.34 6.59
N LEU A 283 -4.09 -18.43 7.86
CA LEU A 283 -3.96 -19.67 8.62
C LEU A 283 -4.90 -20.71 8.03
N SER A 284 -4.39 -21.91 7.74
CA SER A 284 -5.26 -23.04 7.42
C SER A 284 -6.15 -23.31 8.62
N GLU A 285 -7.47 -23.29 8.44
CA GLU A 285 -8.38 -23.84 9.46
C GLU A 285 -7.95 -25.29 9.69
N ALA A 286 -7.52 -25.60 10.91
CA ALA A 286 -7.24 -26.97 11.31
C ALA A 286 -8.57 -27.74 11.19
N SER A 287 -8.66 -28.58 10.16
CA SER A 287 -9.73 -29.53 9.91
C SER A 287 -9.80 -30.60 10.98
#